data_AF-A0A1M7IJT9-F1
#
_entry.id   AF-A0A1M7IJT9-F1
#
_cell.length_a   1.000
_cell.length_b   1.000
_cell.length_c   1.000
_cell.angle_alpha   90.00
_cell.angle_beta   90.00
_cell.angle_gamma   90.00
#
_symmetry.space_group_name_H-M   'P 1'
#
loop_
_entity.id
_entity.type
_entity.pdbx_description
1 polymer ?
#
loop_
_entity_poly.entity_id
_entity_poly.type
_entity_poly.pdbx_seq_one_letter_code
_entity_poly.pdbx_strand_id
1 'polypeptide(L)'
;MKKKPFITIQVNCIFKIGIESFNDLVADGKIIIPSWFIAHMAMITVGTSRGILHSKTEGTIFNKYILPTINVAQMIPEDAIFDHN
;
A
#
# COMPACT_ATOMS: atom_id res chain seq x y z
N MET A 1 -23.91 21.75 -5.57
CA MET A 1 -23.42 20.53 -6.25
C MET A 1 -22.57 19.71 -5.30
N LYS A 2 -22.85 18.41 -5.13
CA LYS A 2 -21.95 17.50 -4.37
C LYS A 2 -20.73 17.17 -5.24
N LYS A 3 -19.52 17.26 -4.69
CA LYS A 3 -18.29 16.84 -5.38
C LYS A 3 -18.41 15.33 -5.67
N LYS A 4 -18.31 14.93 -6.94
CA LYS A 4 -18.23 13.52 -7.35
C LYS A 4 -16.78 13.19 -7.70
N PRO A 5 -16.26 12.02 -7.30
CA PRO A 5 -14.97 11.53 -7.80
C PRO A 5 -15.01 11.48 -9.34
N PHE A 6 -13.99 12.01 -10.00
CA PHE A 6 -13.89 11.97 -11.47
C PHE A 6 -13.22 10.68 -11.96
N ILE A 7 -12.32 10.10 -11.16
CA ILE A 7 -11.67 8.80 -11.39
C ILE A 7 -11.58 8.06 -10.04
N THR A 8 -11.87 6.77 -10.07
CA THR A 8 -11.64 5.84 -8.96
C THR A 8 -10.78 4.70 -9.49
N ILE A 9 -9.72 4.34 -8.77
CA ILE A 9 -8.89 3.17 -9.08
C ILE A 9 -8.86 2.26 -7.87
N GLN A 10 -8.80 0.96 -8.13
CA GLN A 10 -8.55 -0.06 -7.13
C GLN A 10 -7.37 -0.89 -7.60
N VAL A 11 -6.34 -0.96 -6.77
CA VAL A 11 -5.10 -1.69 -7.04
C VAL A 11 -4.86 -2.64 -5.88
N ASN A 12 -4.50 -3.88 -6.20
CA ASN A 12 -4.10 -4.87 -5.22
C ASN A 12 -2.69 -5.34 -5.57
N CYS A 13 -1.78 -5.21 -4.61
CA CYS A 13 -0.43 -5.74 -4.69
C CYS A 13 -0.31 -6.88 -3.68
N ILE A 14 -0.08 -8.09 -4.19
CA ILE A 14 0.07 -9.29 -3.36
C ILE A 14 1.57 -9.51 -3.13
N PHE A 15 1.97 -9.55 -1.87
CA PHE A 15 3.35 -9.80 -1.45
C PHE A 15 3.45 -11.17 -0.80
N LYS A 16 4.57 -11.86 -1.06
CA LYS A 16 4.89 -13.15 -0.44
C LYS A 16 6.03 -12.94 0.55
N ILE A 17 5.83 -13.39 1.78
CA ILE A 17 6.85 -13.42 2.83
C ILE A 17 7.40 -14.86 2.87
N GLY A 18 8.73 -15.00 2.91
CA GLY A 18 9.37 -16.31 3.08
C GLY A 18 9.05 -16.89 4.46
N ILE A 19 9.00 -18.21 4.59
CA ILE A 19 8.60 -18.87 5.86
C ILE A 19 9.53 -18.49 7.02
N GLU A 20 10.84 -18.41 6.78
CA GLU A 20 11.83 -18.02 7.77
C GLU A 20 11.56 -16.59 8.26
N SER A 21 11.42 -15.64 7.34
CA SER A 21 11.10 -14.24 7.68
C SER A 21 9.73 -14.06 8.32
N PHE A 22 8.76 -14.94 8.01
CA PHE A 22 7.45 -14.91 8.64
C PHE A 22 7.53 -15.39 10.11
N ASN A 23 8.32 -16.42 10.39
CA ASN A 23 8.53 -16.90 11.76
C ASN A 23 9.17 -15.82 12.65
N ASP A 24 10.03 -14.96 12.09
CA ASP A 24 10.60 -13.82 12.80
C ASP A 24 9.55 -12.77 13.21
N LEU A 25 8.36 -12.78 12.59
CA LEU A 25 7.24 -11.91 12.95
C LEU A 25 6.35 -12.53 14.04
N VAL A 26 6.56 -13.79 14.41
CA VAL A 26 5.74 -14.48 15.41
C VAL A 26 6.41 -14.38 16.78
N ALA A 27 5.72 -13.77 17.74
CA ALA A 27 6.16 -13.65 19.12
C ALA A 27 4.97 -13.82 20.07
N ASP A 28 5.13 -14.62 21.13
CA ASP A 28 4.14 -14.81 22.20
C ASP A 28 2.72 -15.15 21.71
N GLY A 29 2.61 -16.02 20.70
CA GLY A 29 1.32 -16.41 20.10
C GLY A 29 0.65 -15.29 19.29
N LYS A 30 1.41 -14.29 18.85
CA LYS A 30 0.94 -13.19 18.00
C LYS A 30 1.84 -13.02 16.78
N ILE A 31 1.27 -12.53 15.69
CA ILE A 31 2.01 -12.04 14.53
C ILE A 31 2.14 -10.52 14.70
N ILE A 32 3.36 -10.03 14.84
CA ILE A 32 3.70 -8.62 14.98
C ILE A 32 4.40 -8.17 13.70
N ILE A 33 3.70 -7.39 12.88
CA ILE A 33 4.24 -6.83 11.65
C ILE A 33 4.72 -5.40 11.92
N PRO A 34 6.03 -5.12 11.84
CA PRO A 34 6.56 -3.79 12.12
C PRO A 34 5.96 -2.71 11.21
N SER A 35 5.63 -1.57 11.78
CA SER A 35 5.13 -0.36 11.09
C SER A 35 5.98 0.03 9.89
N TRP A 36 7.31 -0.02 10.00
CA TRP A 36 8.23 0.27 8.90
C TRP A 36 8.05 -0.69 7.72
N PHE A 37 7.78 -1.98 7.99
CA PHE A 37 7.59 -3.00 6.96
C PHE A 37 6.27 -2.78 6.22
N ILE A 38 5.20 -2.50 6.96
CA ILE A 38 3.90 -2.12 6.40
C ILE A 38 4.04 -0.85 5.55
N ALA A 39 4.76 0.16 6.05
CA ALA A 39 5.01 1.41 5.33
C ALA A 39 5.80 1.18 4.04
N HIS A 40 6.76 0.25 4.03
CA HIS A 40 7.50 -0.14 2.84
C HIS A 40 6.58 -0.80 1.79
N MET A 41 5.74 -1.76 2.19
CA MET A 41 4.77 -2.40 1.29
C MET A 41 3.75 -1.40 0.73
N ALA A 42 3.28 -0.48 1.56
CA ALA A 42 2.37 0.58 1.15
C ALA A 42 3.05 1.57 0.18
N MET A 43 4.32 1.91 0.40
CA MET A 43 5.11 2.74 -0.53
C MET A 43 5.19 2.10 -1.93
N ILE A 44 5.50 0.80 -2.01
CA ILE A 44 5.53 0.07 -3.27
C ILE A 44 4.15 0.11 -3.94
N THR A 45 3.10 -0.18 -3.18
CA THR A 45 1.71 -0.19 -3.68
C THR A 45 1.27 1.18 -4.21
N VAL A 46 1.63 2.28 -3.54
CA VAL A 46 1.38 3.65 -4.00
C VAL A 46 2.15 3.95 -5.29
N GLY A 47 3.41 3.54 -5.37
CA GLY A 47 4.23 3.67 -6.58
C GLY A 47 3.64 2.91 -7.78
N THR A 48 3.25 1.65 -7.57
CA THR A 48 2.56 0.84 -8.58
C THR A 48 1.24 1.46 -9.00
N SER A 49 0.45 1.96 -8.04
CA SER A 49 -0.83 2.64 -8.32
C SER A 49 -0.64 3.89 -9.19
N ARG A 50 0.44 4.66 -8.95
CA ARG A 50 0.81 5.81 -9.79
C ARG A 50 1.09 5.36 -11.24
N GLY A 51 1.89 4.31 -11.42
CA GLY A 51 2.21 3.77 -12.75
C GLY A 51 0.97 3.27 -13.49
N ILE A 52 0.11 2.50 -12.81
CA ILE A 52 -1.16 2.02 -13.37
C ILE A 52 -2.05 3.18 -13.77
N LEU A 53 -2.22 4.20 -12.91
CA LEU A 53 -3.03 5.37 -13.22
C LEU A 53 -2.51 6.11 -14.46
N HIS A 54 -1.19 6.33 -14.53
CA HIS A 54 -0.56 6.99 -15.67
C HIS A 54 -0.78 6.19 -16.96
N SER A 55 -0.49 4.89 -16.96
CA SER A 55 -0.67 4.03 -18.14
C SER A 55 -2.14 3.92 -18.57
N LYS A 56 -3.08 3.78 -17.63
CA LYS A 56 -4.52 3.66 -17.96
C LYS A 56 -5.15 4.95 -18.48
N THR A 57 -4.51 6.09 -18.25
CA THR A 57 -4.99 7.39 -18.72
C THR A 57 -4.21 7.92 -19.91
N GLU A 58 -3.21 7.17 -20.39
CA GLU A 58 -2.39 7.53 -21.55
C GLU A 58 -3.25 7.86 -22.78
N GLY A 59 -2.88 8.91 -23.51
CA GLY A 59 -3.65 9.39 -24.67
C GLY A 59 -4.96 10.12 -24.33
N THR A 60 -5.32 10.27 -23.05
CA THR A 60 -6.52 11.01 -22.62
C THR A 60 -6.20 12.34 -21.94
N ILE A 61 -7.19 13.23 -21.85
CA ILE A 61 -7.07 14.49 -21.09
C ILE A 61 -6.80 14.28 -19.59
N PHE A 62 -6.96 13.05 -19.08
CA PHE A 62 -6.77 12.71 -17.69
C PHE A 62 -5.33 12.35 -17.32
N ASN A 63 -4.45 12.10 -18.30
CA ASN A 63 -3.06 11.68 -18.06
C ASN A 63 -2.24 12.69 -17.24
N LYS A 64 -2.66 13.97 -17.27
CA LYS A 64 -2.08 15.06 -16.47
C LYS A 64 -2.32 14.91 -14.96
N TYR A 65 -3.28 14.08 -14.54
CA TYR A 65 -3.59 13.85 -13.13
C TYR A 65 -2.79 12.64 -12.62
N ILE A 66 -1.59 12.93 -12.09
CA ILE A 66 -0.69 11.92 -11.53
C ILE A 66 -0.90 11.86 -10.02
N LEU A 67 -0.85 10.65 -9.46
CA LEU A 67 -0.87 10.46 -8.01
C LEU A 67 0.39 11.11 -7.39
N PRO A 68 0.26 12.10 -6.48
CA PRO A 68 1.41 12.81 -5.92
C PRO A 68 2.31 11.90 -5.07
N THR A 69 3.45 12.43 -4.64
CA THR A 69 4.22 11.80 -3.57
C THR A 69 3.44 11.88 -2.27
N ILE A 70 3.35 10.76 -1.55
CA ILE A 70 2.63 10.65 -0.29
C ILE A 70 3.65 10.16 0.74
N ASN A 71 3.69 10.80 1.91
CA ASN A 71 4.53 10.33 3.00
C ASN A 71 3.83 9.18 3.73
N VAL A 72 4.03 7.97 3.23
CA VAL A 72 3.32 6.77 3.71
C VAL A 72 3.76 6.37 5.12
N ALA A 73 5.00 6.70 5.51
CA ALA A 73 5.51 6.41 6.86
C ALA A 73 4.73 7.18 7.95
N GLN A 74 4.23 8.37 7.65
CA GLN A 74 3.39 9.13 8.58
C GLN A 74 1.95 8.59 8.69
N MET A 75 1.53 7.73 7.77
CA MET A 75 0.18 7.16 7.75
C MET A 75 0.06 5.87 8.56
N ILE A 76 1.19 5.23 8.88
CA ILE A 76 1.24 3.95 9.60
C ILE A 76 2.08 4.17 10.87
N PRO A 77 1.45 4.65 11.96
CA PRO A 77 2.17 5.05 13.17
C PRO A 77 2.55 3.86 14.07
N GLU A 78 1.91 2.70 13.88
CA GLU A 78 1.96 1.59 14.83
C GLU A 78 2.14 0.25 14.10
N ASP A 79 2.69 -0.72 14.82
CA ASP A 79 2.84 -2.10 14.35
C ASP A 79 1.46 -2.77 14.24
N ALA A 80 1.28 -3.64 13.25
CA ALA A 80 0.05 -4.42 13.14
C ALA A 80 0.19 -5.73 13.91
N ILE A 81 -0.75 -5.99 14.81
CA ILE A 81 -0.75 -7.15 15.70
C ILE A 81 -1.96 -8.02 15.38
N PHE A 82 -1.71 -9.31 15.17
CA PHE A 82 -2.74 -10.32 14.91
C PHE A 82 -2.53 -11.53 15.82
N ASP A 83 -3.61 -12.22 16.19
CA ASP A 83 -3.50 -13.46 16.96
C ASP A 83 -2.97 -14.60 16.09
N HIS A 84 -2.02 -15.38 16.62
CA HIS A 84 -1.48 -16.59 15.99
C HIS A 84 -2.17 -17.81 16.62
N ASN A 85 -3.39 -18.10 16.17
CA ASN A 85 -4.15 -19.29 16.55
C ASN A 85 -3.71 -20.53 15.78
#